data_AF-A0A7Y0IDZ5-F1
#
_entry.id   AF-A0A7Y0IDZ5-F1
#
_cell.length_a   1.000
_cell.length_b   1.000
_cell.length_c   1.000
_cell.angle_alpha   90.00
_cell.angle_beta   90.00
_cell.angle_gamma   90.00
#
_symmetry.space_group_name_H-M   'P 1'
#
loop_
_entity.id
_entity.type
_entity.pdbx_description
1 polymer ?
#
loop_
_entity_poly.entity_id
_entity_poly.type
_entity_poly.pdbx_seq_one_letter_code
_entity_poly.pdbx_strand_id
1 'polypeptide(L)'
;MSKWTPISLTKLKECILRVELKLDGELLNFWNLIKIASQKWQEKEYRNEGGGFWVVAVFENTVIFYNDIEDGFNISPYTVYEQISEYACEQT
;
A
#
# COMPACT_ATOMS: atom_id res chain seq x y z
N MET A 1 -15.45 -10.66 -19.66
CA MET A 1 -14.29 -10.36 -18.80
C MET A 1 -14.61 -9.10 -18.02
N SER A 2 -14.73 -9.17 -16.69
CA SER A 2 -14.93 -7.96 -15.89
C SER A 2 -13.68 -7.09 -15.99
N LYS A 3 -13.86 -5.83 -16.35
CA LYS A 3 -12.79 -4.85 -16.40
C LYS A 3 -12.34 -4.59 -14.96
N TRP A 4 -11.11 -4.95 -14.62
CA TRP A 4 -10.53 -4.61 -13.32
C TRP A 4 -10.52 -3.08 -13.15
N THR A 5 -10.85 -2.62 -11.95
CA THR A 5 -10.91 -1.20 -11.59
C THR A 5 -10.15 -0.97 -10.29
N PRO A 6 -9.20 -0.02 -10.25
CA PRO A 6 -8.46 0.30 -9.03
C PRO A 6 -9.38 0.74 -7.89
N ILE A 7 -8.95 0.48 -6.64
CA ILE A 7 -9.65 0.98 -5.46
C ILE A 7 -9.75 2.50 -5.47
N SER A 8 -10.90 3.02 -5.05
CA SER A 8 -11.07 4.45 -4.81
C SER A 8 -10.38 4.85 -3.50
N LEU A 9 -9.93 6.11 -3.40
CA LEU A 9 -9.35 6.63 -2.17
C LEU A 9 -10.30 6.52 -0.97
N THR A 10 -11.61 6.73 -1.19
CA THR A 10 -12.62 6.54 -0.15
C THR A 10 -12.64 5.11 0.35
N LYS A 11 -12.63 4.14 -0.56
CA LYS A 11 -12.67 2.72 -0.19
C LYS A 11 -11.38 2.28 0.49
N LEU A 12 -10.23 2.77 0.03
CA LEU A 12 -8.96 2.55 0.70
C LEU A 12 -8.97 3.07 2.14
N LYS A 13 -9.49 4.28 2.37
CA LYS A 13 -9.62 4.85 3.72
C LYS A 13 -10.51 4.00 4.63
N GLU A 14 -11.59 3.43 4.10
CA GLU A 14 -12.41 2.47 4.85
C GLU A 14 -11.61 1.21 5.21
N CYS A 15 -10.79 0.68 4.31
CA CYS A 15 -9.92 -0.47 4.58
C CYS A 15 -8.89 -0.16 5.68
N ILE A 16 -8.22 0.99 5.60
CA ILE A 16 -7.26 1.45 6.62
C ILE A 16 -7.97 1.58 7.98
N LEU A 17 -9.12 2.25 8.03
CA LEU A 17 -9.85 2.45 9.28
C LEU A 17 -10.23 1.12 9.95
N ARG A 18 -10.65 0.11 9.17
CA ARG A 18 -10.97 -1.23 9.70
C ARG A 18 -9.76 -1.92 10.33
N VAL A 19 -8.56 -1.65 9.83
CA VAL A 19 -7.32 -2.17 10.42
C VAL A 19 -6.95 -1.37 11.66
N GLU A 20 -6.97 -0.03 11.58
CA GLU A 20 -6.66 0.86 12.71
C GLU A 20 -7.53 0.58 13.93
N LEU A 21 -8.82 0.30 13.74
CA LEU A 21 -9.75 -0.06 14.84
C LEU A 21 -9.40 -1.36 15.56
N LYS A 22 -8.56 -2.21 14.96
CA LYS A 22 -8.07 -3.46 15.57
C LYS A 22 -6.69 -3.33 16.19
N LEU A 23 -6.00 -2.22 15.95
CA LEU A 23 -4.68 -1.95 16.53
C LEU A 23 -4.84 -1.36 17.93
N ASP A 24 -4.01 -1.81 18.86
CA ASP A 24 -3.92 -1.26 20.20
C ASP A 24 -2.46 -1.18 20.66
N GLY A 25 -2.26 -0.54 21.82
CA GLY A 25 -0.95 -0.46 22.48
C GLY A 25 0.21 -0.05 21.58
N GLU A 26 1.28 -0.84 21.62
CA GLU A 26 2.51 -0.59 20.88
C GLU A 26 2.33 -0.67 19.36
N LEU A 27 1.43 -1.53 18.87
CA LEU A 27 1.16 -1.64 17.43
C LEU A 27 0.46 -0.40 16.88
N LEU A 28 -0.51 0.14 17.62
CA LEU A 28 -1.15 1.41 17.26
C LEU A 28 -0.15 2.57 17.30
N ASN A 29 0.73 2.60 18.31
CA ASN A 29 1.78 3.60 18.41
C ASN A 29 2.73 3.52 17.20
N PHE A 30 3.19 2.31 16.86
CA PHE A 30 4.07 2.10 15.71
C PHE A 30 3.40 2.50 14.40
N TRP A 31 2.15 2.09 14.19
CA TRP A 31 1.37 2.49 13.01
C TRP A 31 1.25 4.01 12.89
N ASN A 32 0.95 4.72 13.99
CA ASN A 32 0.86 6.17 13.99
C ASN A 32 2.19 6.88 13.69
N LEU A 33 3.34 6.24 13.95
CA LEU A 33 4.66 6.77 13.61
C LEU A 33 4.99 6.64 12.13
N ILE A 34 4.53 5.56 11.48
CA ILE A 34 4.93 5.23 10.10
C ILE A 34 3.89 5.57 9.04
N LYS A 35 2.63 5.78 9.43
CA LYS A 35 1.56 6.06 8.48
C LYS A 35 1.75 7.42 7.83
N ILE A 36 1.47 7.47 6.53
CA ILE A 36 1.49 8.69 5.74
C ILE A 36 0.11 8.95 5.14
N ALA A 37 -0.10 10.15 4.60
CA ALA A 37 -1.26 10.37 3.74
C ALA A 37 -1.18 9.41 2.54
N SER A 38 -2.31 8.76 2.19
CA SER A 38 -2.33 7.82 1.06
C SER A 38 -1.88 8.51 -0.23
N GLN A 39 -0.85 7.96 -0.87
CA GLN A 39 -0.24 8.49 -2.08
C GLN A 39 -0.10 7.39 -3.13
N LYS A 40 -0.25 7.74 -4.41
CA LYS A 40 0.04 6.78 -5.48
C LYS A 40 1.52 6.81 -5.81
N TRP A 41 2.19 5.67 -5.65
CA TRP A 41 3.57 5.48 -6.07
C TRP A 41 3.61 4.63 -7.33
N GLN A 42 4.51 4.96 -8.26
CA GLN A 42 4.64 4.21 -9.50
C GLN A 42 5.66 3.08 -9.32
N GLU A 43 5.35 1.93 -9.89
CA GLU A 43 6.33 0.87 -10.08
C GLU A 43 7.00 1.03 -11.46
N LYS A 44 8.28 0.67 -11.56
CA LYS A 44 9.04 0.79 -12.81
C LYS A 44 8.54 -0.16 -13.91
N GLU A 45 8.14 -1.37 -13.55
CA GLU A 45 7.82 -2.44 -14.53
C GLU A 45 6.35 -2.39 -14.99
N TYR A 46 5.41 -2.17 -14.08
CA TYR A 46 3.97 -2.08 -14.39
C TYR A 46 3.50 -0.62 -14.46
N ARG A 47 4.14 0.17 -15.33
CA ARG A 47 3.59 1.48 -15.72
C ARG A 47 2.35 1.28 -16.58
N ASN A 48 1.16 1.53 -16.02
CA ASN A 48 0.05 2.27 -16.64
C ASN A 48 -1.37 1.72 -16.39
N GLU A 49 -1.53 0.52 -15.83
CA GLU A 49 -2.87 0.03 -15.48
C GLU A 49 -3.20 0.45 -14.04
N GLY A 50 -3.92 1.58 -13.89
CA GLY A 50 -4.42 2.06 -12.60
C GLY A 50 -3.65 3.20 -11.93
N GLY A 51 -2.51 3.63 -12.49
CA GLY A 51 -1.78 4.83 -12.05
C GLY A 51 -0.85 4.64 -10.84
N GLY A 52 -0.48 3.39 -10.53
CA GLY A 52 0.40 3.02 -9.40
C GLY A 52 -0.34 2.48 -8.19
N PHE A 53 0.42 2.09 -7.17
CA PHE A 53 -0.07 1.50 -5.93
C PHE A 53 -0.30 2.56 -4.87
N TRP A 54 -1.32 2.37 -4.03
CA TRP A 54 -1.58 3.27 -2.91
C TRP A 54 -0.65 2.96 -1.75
N VAL A 55 0.39 3.75 -1.56
CA VAL A 55 1.28 3.69 -0.39
C VAL A 55 0.61 4.41 0.78
N VAL A 56 0.61 3.77 1.94
CA VAL A 56 -0.11 4.21 3.15
C VAL A 56 0.81 4.35 4.37
N ALA A 57 1.99 3.74 4.34
CA ALA A 57 3.01 3.91 5.38
C ALA A 57 4.41 3.71 4.80
N VAL A 58 5.39 4.37 5.43
CA VAL A 58 6.81 4.27 5.09
C VAL A 58 7.62 4.14 6.37
N PHE A 59 8.51 3.17 6.41
CA PHE A 59 9.45 2.98 7.52
C PHE A 59 10.80 2.54 6.96
N GLU A 60 11.83 3.35 7.22
CA GLU A 60 13.16 3.20 6.61
C GLU A 60 13.06 3.03 5.08
N ASN A 61 13.52 1.88 4.56
CA ASN A 61 13.52 1.53 3.15
C ASN A 61 12.34 0.64 2.75
N THR A 62 11.29 0.62 3.56
CA THR A 62 10.13 -0.26 3.39
C THR A 62 8.85 0.57 3.27
N VAL A 63 7.95 0.16 2.38
CA VAL A 63 6.61 0.72 2.24
C VAL A 63 5.53 -0.32 2.50
N ILE A 64 4.40 0.15 3.03
CA ILE A 64 3.14 -0.59 3.06
C ILE A 64 2.23 0.02 2.02
N PHE A 65 1.70 -0.80 1.12
CA PHE A 65 0.83 -0.36 0.03
C PHE A 65 -0.37 -1.28 -0.16
N TYR A 66 -1.45 -0.73 -0.72
CA TYR A 66 -2.60 -1.51 -1.14
C TYR A 66 -2.37 -2.06 -2.55
N ASN A 67 -2.48 -3.38 -2.66
CA ASN A 67 -2.43 -4.11 -3.91
C ASN A 67 -3.86 -4.40 -4.38
N ASP A 68 -4.28 -3.66 -5.40
CA ASP A 68 -5.59 -3.75 -6.04
C ASP A 68 -5.81 -5.08 -6.80
N ILE A 69 -4.75 -5.85 -7.06
CA ILE A 69 -4.83 -7.16 -7.74
C ILE A 69 -5.09 -8.26 -6.72
N GLU A 70 -4.42 -8.20 -5.56
CA GLU A 70 -4.56 -9.17 -4.47
C GLU A 70 -5.65 -8.80 -3.45
N ASP A 71 -6.25 -7.60 -3.57
CA ASP A 71 -7.24 -7.05 -2.64
C ASP A 71 -6.75 -7.01 -1.18
N GLY A 72 -5.53 -6.52 -0.98
CA GLY A 72 -4.86 -6.56 0.32
C GLY A 72 -3.71 -5.56 0.49
N PHE A 73 -3.15 -5.51 1.70
CA PHE A 73 -1.96 -4.72 1.99
C PHE A 73 -0.72 -5.60 1.88
N ASN A 74 0.27 -5.16 1.10
CA ASN A 74 1.58 -5.79 1.02
C ASN A 74 2.67 -4.84 1.53
N ILE A 75 3.86 -5.41 1.71
CA ILE A 75 5.07 -4.73 2.12
C ILE A 75 6.12 -4.92 1.04
N SER A 76 6.85 -3.86 0.68
CA SER A 76 7.95 -3.94 -0.28
C SER A 76 9.08 -3.01 0.09
N PRO A 77 10.34 -3.36 -0.21
CA PRO A 77 11.40 -2.37 -0.20
C PRO A 77 11.15 -1.28 -1.24
N TYR A 78 11.76 -0.11 -1.04
CA TYR A 78 11.85 0.96 -2.02
C TYR A 78 13.26 1.57 -2.03
N THR A 79 13.74 1.91 -3.22
CA THR A 79 15.10 2.47 -3.42
C THR A 79 15.08 3.97 -3.74
N VAL A 80 13.96 4.47 -4.26
CA VAL A 80 13.74 5.89 -4.55
C VAL A 80 12.37 6.23 -3.97
N TYR A 81 12.29 7.27 -3.12
CA TYR A 81 11.01 7.75 -2.60
C TYR A 81 10.06 8.04 -3.77
N GLU A 82 8.80 7.62 -3.68
CA GLU A 82 7.81 7.60 -4.78
C GLU A 82 7.95 6.47 -5.84
N GLN A 83 8.93 5.56 -5.69
CA GLN A 83 9.10 4.37 -6.55
C GLN A 83 9.24 3.09 -5.73
N ILE A 84 8.31 2.16 -5.90
CA ILE A 84 8.38 0.82 -5.28
C ILE A 84 9.41 -0.03 -6.05
N SER A 85 10.31 -0.72 -5.34
CA SER A 85 11.27 -1.64 -5.98
C SER A 85 10.76 -3.07 -5.89
N GLU A 86 10.40 -3.62 -7.05
CA GLU A 86 10.04 -5.02 -7.31
C GLU A 86 8.88 -5.58 -6.47
N TYR A 87 7.81 -5.96 -7.17
CA TYR A 87 6.72 -6.79 -6.64
C TYR A 87 7.28 -8.13 -6.10
N ALA A 88 7.43 -8.25 -4.79
CA ALA A 88 7.70 -9.54 -4.15
C ALA A 88 6.37 -10.33 -4.05
N CYS A 89 6.09 -11.15 -5.07
CA CYS A 89 5.02 -12.13 -5.02
C CYS A 89 5.43 -13.27 -4.08
N GLU A 90 4.85 -13.33 -2.88
CA GLU A 90 4.94 -14.50 -2.00
C GLU A 90 3.84 -15.50 -2.40
N GLN A 91 3.96 -16.11 -3.60
CA GLN A 91 3.19 -17.31 -3.93
C GLN A 91 3.98 -18.55 -3.54
N THR A 92 3.58 -19.19 -2.44
CA THR A 92 3.81 -20.62 -2.16
C THR A 92 2.59 -21.44 -2.55
#